data_AF-A0A2A4JJW8-F1
#
_entry.id   AF-A0A2A4JJW8-F1
#
_cell.length_a   1.000
_cell.length_b   1.000
_cell.length_c   1.000
_cell.angle_alpha   90.00
_cell.angle_beta   90.00
_cell.angle_gamma   90.00
#
_symmetry.space_group_name_H-M   'P 1'
#
loop_
_entity.id
_entity.type
_entity.pdbx_description
1 polymer ?
#
loop_
_entity_poly.entity_id
_entity_poly.type
_entity_poly.pdbx_seq_one_letter_code
_entity_poly.pdbx_strand_id
1 'polypeptide(L)'
;MDRNPKDKVVVITGAVQGIGYDIANQFLNNGAKTLILLDTNEVAGVAAARKFTEKYGKDKAVFIKCDITKDLEKVSSGILQKYEVDVLINNAGILDETDVRKTIEINCIALVEWSMKFFEHWRVDRGGRPGRSTGEVEVVLWWYLQCSFNLWIIKNGNKYAVMGFTRSLGHPFNYKKTGVRVIAICPGFTEIALLTGKPWDIHKEESQKYMEEASMQEIRV
;
A
#
# COMPACT_ATOMS: atom_id res chain seq x y z
N MET A 1 22.81 3.71 -5.82
CA MET A 1 21.60 3.71 -6.68
C MET A 1 20.63 4.68 -6.06
N ASP A 2 20.08 5.59 -6.86
CA ASP A 2 19.25 6.69 -6.38
C ASP A 2 17.87 6.18 -5.93
N ARG A 3 17.47 6.57 -4.71
CA ARG A 3 16.17 6.22 -4.08
C ARG A 3 15.20 7.40 -4.11
N ASN A 4 15.53 8.45 -4.86
CA ASN A 4 14.80 9.69 -4.87
C ASN A 4 13.38 9.52 -5.45
N PRO A 5 12.32 9.97 -4.73
CA PRO A 5 10.95 10.05 -5.24
C PRO A 5 10.77 10.99 -6.43
N LYS A 6 11.72 11.92 -6.64
CA LYS A 6 11.63 12.96 -7.66
C LYS A 6 11.35 12.39 -9.05
N ASP A 7 10.42 13.03 -9.75
CA ASP A 7 10.00 12.72 -11.13
C ASP A 7 9.37 11.33 -11.34
N LYS A 8 9.09 10.57 -10.27
CA LYS A 8 8.43 9.26 -10.33
C LYS A 8 6.91 9.35 -10.40
N VAL A 9 6.29 8.41 -11.11
CA VAL A 9 4.84 8.15 -11.06
C VAL A 9 4.55 7.02 -10.07
N VAL A 10 3.67 7.30 -9.11
CA VAL A 10 3.42 6.42 -7.96
C VAL A 10 1.95 6.04 -7.91
N VAL A 11 1.66 4.74 -7.89
CA VAL A 11 0.31 4.19 -7.68
C VAL A 11 0.18 3.78 -6.23
N ILE A 12 -0.89 4.20 -5.54
CA ILE A 12 -1.10 3.91 -4.12
C ILE A 12 -2.52 3.36 -3.93
N THR A 13 -2.66 2.20 -3.30
CA THR A 13 -3.96 1.65 -2.89
C THR A 13 -4.32 2.10 -1.47
N GLY A 14 -5.60 2.39 -1.21
CA GLY A 14 -6.04 2.88 0.10
C GLY A 14 -5.53 4.29 0.40
N ALA A 15 -5.43 5.15 -0.62
CA ALA A 15 -4.60 6.36 -0.59
C ALA A 15 -5.32 7.63 -0.09
N VAL A 16 -6.58 7.53 0.33
CA VAL A 16 -7.43 8.72 0.60
C VAL A 16 -7.53 9.07 2.08
N GLN A 17 -6.98 8.23 2.95
CA GLN A 17 -6.96 8.42 4.40
C GLN A 17 -5.78 7.69 5.06
N GLY A 18 -5.46 8.06 6.30
CA GLY A 18 -4.44 7.42 7.12
C GLY A 18 -3.08 7.32 6.43
N ILE A 19 -2.39 6.20 6.64
CA ILE A 19 -1.03 5.95 6.14
C ILE A 19 -0.91 6.18 4.63
N GLY A 20 -1.88 5.71 3.84
CA GLY A 20 -1.82 5.87 2.38
C GLY A 20 -1.86 7.33 1.93
N TYR A 21 -2.64 8.17 2.60
CA TYR A 21 -2.70 9.61 2.34
C TYR A 21 -1.41 10.32 2.74
N ASP A 22 -0.82 9.94 3.87
CA ASP A 22 0.42 10.55 4.36
C ASP A 22 1.62 10.14 3.49
N ILE A 23 1.67 8.88 3.05
CA ILE A 23 2.64 8.41 2.05
C ILE A 23 2.49 9.23 0.76
N ALA A 24 1.27 9.38 0.24
CA ALA A 24 1.00 10.20 -0.93
C ALA A 24 1.57 11.64 -0.76
N ASN A 25 1.25 12.29 0.35
CA ASN A 25 1.75 13.62 0.67
C ASN A 25 3.29 13.68 0.72
N GLN A 26 3.94 12.67 1.30
CA GLN A 26 5.40 12.60 1.37
C GLN A 26 6.06 12.39 0.01
N PHE A 27 5.48 11.56 -0.87
CA PHE A 27 6.00 11.41 -2.24
C PHE A 27 5.96 12.75 -3.00
N LEU A 28 4.86 13.51 -2.88
CA LEU A 28 4.75 14.82 -3.53
C LEU A 28 5.69 15.88 -2.90
N ASN A 29 5.85 15.89 -1.57
CA ASN A 29 6.84 16.73 -0.90
C ASN A 29 8.26 16.49 -1.43
N ASN A 30 8.57 15.24 -1.77
CA ASN A 30 9.87 14.83 -2.31
C ASN A 30 9.95 14.91 -3.85
N GLY A 31 8.99 15.60 -4.50
CA GLY A 31 9.06 15.92 -5.91
C GLY A 31 8.57 14.83 -6.86
N ALA A 32 7.77 13.87 -6.37
CA ALA A 32 7.09 12.92 -7.26
C ALA A 32 6.36 13.64 -8.40
N LYS A 33 6.38 13.03 -9.58
CA LYS A 33 5.78 13.60 -10.78
C LYS A 33 4.27 13.64 -10.65
N THR A 34 3.67 12.49 -10.36
CA THR A 34 2.22 12.30 -10.29
C THR A 34 1.89 11.14 -9.36
N LEU A 35 0.86 11.32 -8.52
CA LEU A 35 0.23 10.25 -7.76
C LEU A 35 -1.02 9.73 -8.47
N ILE A 36 -1.20 8.41 -8.42
CA ILE A 36 -2.42 7.73 -8.83
C ILE A 36 -3.02 7.10 -7.58
N LEU A 37 -4.07 7.73 -7.07
CA LEU A 37 -4.74 7.36 -5.83
C LEU A 37 -5.87 6.38 -6.13
N LEU A 38 -5.78 5.17 -5.58
CA LEU A 38 -6.79 4.12 -5.72
C LEU A 38 -7.53 3.92 -4.40
N ASP A 39 -8.86 4.05 -4.44
CA ASP A 39 -9.71 3.79 -3.28
C ASP A 39 -11.15 3.52 -3.69
N THR A 40 -11.92 2.91 -2.80
CA THR A 40 -13.36 2.68 -2.98
C THR A 40 -14.18 3.92 -2.63
N ASN A 41 -13.69 4.78 -1.73
CA ASN A 41 -14.37 6.00 -1.30
C ASN A 41 -14.17 7.13 -2.31
N GLU A 42 -15.12 7.26 -3.23
CA GLU A 42 -15.09 8.23 -4.32
C GLU A 42 -15.09 9.69 -3.83
N VAL A 43 -15.91 10.01 -2.82
CA VAL A 43 -16.00 11.38 -2.29
C VAL A 43 -14.68 11.79 -1.63
N ALA A 44 -14.12 10.93 -0.78
CA ALA A 44 -12.82 11.19 -0.15
C ALA A 44 -11.69 11.22 -1.19
N GLY A 45 -11.75 10.36 -2.20
CA GLY A 45 -10.75 10.29 -3.27
C GLY A 45 -10.70 11.54 -4.13
N VAL A 46 -11.84 12.03 -4.58
CA VAL A 46 -11.93 13.29 -5.33
C VAL A 46 -11.43 14.46 -4.47
N ALA A 47 -11.81 14.51 -3.20
CA ALA A 47 -11.34 15.54 -2.28
C ALA A 47 -9.82 15.48 -2.05
N ALA A 48 -9.25 14.28 -1.89
CA ALA A 48 -7.82 14.07 -1.71
C ALA A 48 -7.02 14.52 -2.95
N ALA A 49 -7.42 14.09 -4.15
CA ALA A 49 -6.78 14.51 -5.40
C ALA A 49 -6.85 16.03 -5.61
N ARG A 50 -7.99 16.66 -5.26
CA ARG A 50 -8.13 18.12 -5.31
C ARG A 50 -7.16 18.81 -4.35
N LYS A 51 -7.09 18.38 -3.08
CA LYS A 51 -6.14 18.93 -2.10
C LYS A 51 -4.70 18.84 -2.58
N PHE A 52 -4.31 17.70 -3.17
CA PHE A 52 -2.95 17.53 -3.70
C PHE A 52 -2.68 18.42 -4.91
N THR A 53 -3.64 18.56 -5.83
CA THR A 53 -3.45 19.42 -7.01
C THR A 53 -3.46 20.91 -6.67
N GLU A 54 -4.25 21.34 -5.67
CA GLU A 54 -4.20 22.70 -5.11
C GLU A 54 -2.86 23.01 -4.44
N LYS A 55 -2.32 22.05 -3.66
CA LYS A 55 -1.08 22.25 -2.89
C LYS A 55 0.20 22.13 -3.73
N TYR A 56 0.27 21.15 -4.63
CA TYR A 56 1.51 20.80 -5.34
C TYR A 56 1.50 21.15 -6.83
N GLY A 57 0.35 21.57 -7.36
CA GLY A 57 0.18 21.97 -8.75
C GLY A 57 -0.73 21.03 -9.54
N LYS A 58 -1.16 21.53 -10.70
CA LYS A 58 -2.00 20.78 -11.64
C LYS A 58 -1.31 19.47 -12.06
N ASP A 59 -2.08 18.42 -12.25
CA ASP A 59 -1.64 17.08 -12.68
C ASP A 59 -0.76 16.30 -11.68
N LYS A 60 -0.60 16.81 -10.45
CA LYS A 60 0.15 16.12 -9.38
C LYS A 60 -0.57 14.92 -8.77
N ALA A 61 -1.89 14.86 -8.84
CA ALA A 61 -2.65 13.73 -8.33
C ALA A 61 -3.86 13.45 -9.20
N VAL A 62 -4.13 12.16 -9.42
CA VAL A 62 -5.31 11.64 -10.10
C VAL A 62 -5.95 10.60 -9.19
N PHE A 63 -7.26 10.71 -8.98
CA PHE A 63 -8.03 9.68 -8.29
C PHE A 63 -8.69 8.74 -9.28
N ILE A 64 -8.66 7.44 -8.99
CA ILE A 64 -9.40 6.42 -9.70
C ILE A 64 -10.15 5.57 -8.67
N LYS A 65 -11.49 5.56 -8.76
CA LYS A 65 -12.31 4.67 -7.94
C LYS A 65 -11.98 3.22 -8.28
N CYS A 66 -11.58 2.45 -7.27
CA CYS A 66 -11.08 1.10 -7.45
C CYS A 66 -11.38 0.25 -6.22
N ASP A 67 -12.12 -0.84 -6.42
CA ASP A 67 -12.14 -1.97 -5.51
C ASP A 67 -11.01 -2.92 -5.91
N ILE A 68 -9.95 -2.96 -5.10
CA ILE A 68 -8.74 -3.74 -5.41
C ILE A 68 -9.00 -5.24 -5.51
N THR A 69 -10.12 -5.75 -4.99
CA THR A 69 -10.51 -7.15 -5.07
C THR A 69 -11.25 -7.51 -6.37
N LYS A 70 -11.70 -6.51 -7.14
CA LYS A 70 -12.55 -6.70 -8.32
C LYS A 70 -12.00 -6.05 -9.59
N ASP A 71 -11.34 -4.92 -9.45
CA ASP A 71 -11.03 -4.02 -10.56
C ASP A 71 -9.60 -4.16 -11.10
N LEU A 72 -8.85 -5.19 -10.67
CA LEU A 72 -7.44 -5.39 -11.00
C LEU A 72 -7.15 -5.17 -12.48
N GLU A 73 -7.78 -5.95 -13.37
CA GLU A 73 -7.46 -5.94 -14.79
C GLU A 73 -7.80 -4.60 -15.46
N LYS A 74 -9.00 -4.09 -15.19
CA LYS A 74 -9.49 -2.84 -15.79
C LYS A 74 -8.64 -1.65 -15.37
N VAL A 75 -8.38 -1.50 -14.06
CA VAL A 75 -7.69 -0.32 -13.52
C VAL A 75 -6.19 -0.39 -13.80
N SER A 76 -5.54 -1.53 -13.55
CA SER A 76 -4.10 -1.68 -13.82
C SER A 76 -3.76 -1.49 -15.30
N SER A 77 -4.55 -2.06 -16.21
CA SER A 77 -4.32 -1.90 -17.66
C SER A 77 -4.48 -0.45 -18.09
N GLY A 78 -5.51 0.25 -17.62
CA GLY A 78 -5.71 1.67 -17.92
C GLY A 78 -4.58 2.55 -17.38
N ILE A 79 -4.06 2.25 -16.20
CA ILE A 79 -2.91 2.94 -15.61
C ILE A 79 -1.66 2.70 -16.45
N LEU A 80 -1.30 1.44 -16.70
CA LEU A 80 -0.06 1.06 -17.39
C LEU A 80 -0.05 1.47 -18.86
N GLN A 81 -1.21 1.67 -19.50
CA GLN A 81 -1.30 2.23 -20.85
C GLN A 81 -1.08 3.74 -20.87
N LYS A 82 -1.52 4.46 -19.83
CA LYS A 82 -1.52 5.92 -19.78
C LYS A 82 -0.26 6.50 -19.11
N TYR A 83 0.33 5.75 -18.18
CA TYR A 83 1.43 6.22 -17.35
C TYR A 83 2.58 5.23 -17.37
N GLU A 84 3.80 5.78 -17.45
CA GLU A 84 5.02 5.05 -17.14
C GLU A 84 5.14 5.01 -15.61
N VAL A 85 4.67 3.93 -14.98
CA VAL A 85 4.65 3.80 -13.52
C VAL A 85 6.00 3.32 -13.01
N ASP A 86 6.53 3.99 -11.98
CA ASP A 86 7.81 3.64 -11.35
C ASP A 86 7.60 2.89 -10.02
N VAL A 87 6.55 3.24 -9.28
CA VAL A 87 6.31 2.75 -7.91
C VAL A 87 4.86 2.29 -7.75
N LEU A 88 4.67 1.13 -7.13
CA LEU A 88 3.38 0.64 -6.64
C LEU A 88 3.48 0.54 -5.13
N ILE A 89 2.52 1.14 -4.41
CA ILE A 89 2.39 1.08 -2.97
C ILE A 89 1.13 0.32 -2.63
N ASN A 90 1.29 -0.95 -2.25
CA ASN A 90 0.19 -1.75 -1.73
C ASN A 90 -0.05 -1.38 -0.27
N ASN A 91 -1.02 -0.50 -0.03
CA ASN A 91 -1.35 0.01 1.32
C ASN A 91 -2.80 -0.29 1.73
N ALA A 92 -3.73 -0.54 0.80
CA ALA A 92 -5.11 -0.86 1.18
C ALA A 92 -5.17 -2.07 2.13
N GLY A 93 -6.01 -1.95 3.16
CA GLY A 93 -6.20 -3.01 4.14
C GLY A 93 -7.37 -2.73 5.08
N ILE A 94 -7.90 -3.79 5.66
CA ILE A 94 -8.95 -3.76 6.67
C ILE A 94 -8.54 -4.50 7.94
N LEU A 95 -9.19 -4.14 9.05
CA LEU A 95 -9.14 -4.89 10.31
C LEU A 95 -10.54 -5.41 10.59
N ASP A 96 -10.78 -6.67 10.23
CA ASP A 96 -12.05 -7.36 10.46
C ASP A 96 -11.74 -8.83 10.81
N GLU A 97 -11.96 -9.19 12.07
CA GLU A 97 -11.76 -10.55 12.57
C GLU A 97 -13.02 -11.41 12.45
N THR A 98 -14.13 -10.84 11.97
CA THR A 98 -15.41 -11.55 11.83
C THR A 98 -15.59 -12.12 10.43
N ASP A 99 -15.11 -11.40 9.40
CA ASP A 99 -15.14 -11.86 8.00
C ASP A 99 -13.75 -12.27 7.53
N VAL A 100 -13.39 -13.53 7.82
CA VAL A 100 -12.10 -14.14 7.44
C VAL A 100 -11.83 -13.99 5.95
N ARG A 101 -12.83 -14.27 5.11
CA ARG A 101 -12.67 -14.32 3.65
C ARG A 101 -12.36 -12.94 3.12
N LYS A 102 -13.18 -11.95 3.47
CA LYS A 102 -12.99 -10.57 3.04
C LYS A 102 -11.64 -10.01 3.50
N THR A 103 -11.22 -10.31 4.73
CA THR A 103 -9.92 -9.86 5.25
C THR A 103 -8.76 -10.48 4.49
N ILE A 104 -8.80 -11.78 4.18
CA ILE A 104 -7.77 -12.44 3.37
C ILE A 104 -7.77 -11.89 1.93
N GLU A 105 -8.95 -11.70 1.34
CA GLU A 105 -9.10 -11.17 -0.02
C GLU A 105 -8.46 -9.78 -0.15
N ILE A 106 -8.79 -8.86 0.76
CA ILE A 106 -8.28 -7.48 0.72
C ILE A 106 -6.80 -7.41 1.14
N ASN A 107 -6.45 -8.00 2.29
CA ASN A 107 -5.13 -7.79 2.90
C ASN A 107 -4.03 -8.66 2.29
N CYS A 108 -4.37 -9.75 1.61
CA CYS A 108 -3.40 -10.72 1.09
C CYS A 108 -3.57 -10.97 -0.41
N ILE A 109 -4.72 -11.49 -0.85
CA ILE A 109 -4.89 -11.91 -2.25
C ILE A 109 -4.74 -10.72 -3.19
N ALA A 110 -5.50 -9.64 -2.97
CA ALA A 110 -5.42 -8.45 -3.81
C ALA A 110 -3.99 -7.87 -3.82
N LEU A 111 -3.32 -7.81 -2.66
CA LEU A 111 -1.93 -7.35 -2.61
C LEU A 111 -1.00 -8.20 -3.49
N VAL A 112 -1.11 -9.53 -3.43
CA VAL A 112 -0.31 -10.44 -4.25
C VAL A 112 -0.62 -10.23 -5.74
N GLU A 113 -1.90 -10.18 -6.11
CA GLU A 113 -2.31 -10.03 -7.51
C GLU A 113 -1.86 -8.70 -8.12
N TRP A 114 -2.06 -7.59 -7.40
CA TRP A 114 -1.59 -6.27 -7.81
C TRP A 114 -0.06 -6.22 -7.90
N SER A 115 0.64 -6.78 -6.91
CA SER A 115 2.11 -6.89 -6.95
C SER A 115 2.57 -7.64 -8.19
N MET A 116 1.98 -8.81 -8.48
CA MET A 116 2.36 -9.63 -9.63
C MET A 116 2.02 -8.96 -10.96
N LYS A 117 0.90 -8.23 -11.05
CA LYS A 117 0.51 -7.49 -12.25
C LYS A 117 1.54 -6.44 -12.64
N PHE A 118 1.98 -5.61 -11.69
CA PHE A 118 2.99 -4.58 -11.93
C PHE A 118 4.40 -5.21 -12.06
N PHE A 119 4.70 -6.25 -11.30
CA PHE A 119 5.96 -6.98 -11.41
C PHE A 119 6.19 -7.57 -12.80
N GLU A 120 5.18 -8.21 -13.40
CA GLU A 120 5.28 -8.73 -14.77
C GLU A 120 5.46 -7.62 -15.80
N HIS A 121 4.91 -6.42 -15.56
CA HIS A 121 5.13 -5.27 -16.43
C HIS A 121 6.57 -4.73 -16.35
N TRP A 122 7.18 -4.75 -15.16
CA TRP A 122 8.50 -4.16 -14.92
C TRP A 122 9.68 -5.10 -15.14
N ARG A 123 9.49 -6.42 -15.05
CA ARG A 123 10.61 -7.36 -15.03
C ARG A 123 11.39 -7.40 -16.35
N VAL A 124 12.69 -7.11 -16.28
CA VAL A 124 13.55 -7.01 -17.47
C VAL A 124 13.81 -8.35 -18.15
N ASP A 125 13.78 -9.46 -17.40
CA ASP A 125 14.01 -10.80 -17.93
C ASP A 125 12.90 -11.30 -18.86
N ARG A 126 11.78 -10.58 -18.93
CA ARG A 126 10.69 -10.82 -19.89
C ARG A 126 10.44 -9.62 -20.81
N GLY A 127 11.42 -8.74 -20.97
CA GLY A 127 11.29 -7.55 -21.83
C GLY A 127 10.41 -6.45 -21.24
N GLY A 128 10.08 -6.54 -19.95
CA GLY A 128 9.42 -5.47 -19.20
C GLY A 128 10.29 -4.24 -19.13
N ARG A 129 9.66 -3.08 -18.98
CA ARG A 129 10.33 -1.79 -18.84
C ARG A 129 10.12 -1.35 -17.40
N PRO A 130 11.10 -1.56 -16.49
CA PRO A 130 11.06 -0.83 -15.24
C PRO A 130 11.00 0.66 -15.61
N GLY A 131 10.28 1.47 -14.83
CA GLY A 131 10.26 2.92 -15.04
C GLY A 131 11.67 3.52 -15.05
N ARG A 132 11.78 4.86 -15.17
CA ARG A 132 13.05 5.58 -15.39
C ARG A 132 14.16 5.24 -14.39
N SER A 133 13.78 4.71 -13.24
CA SER A 133 14.64 4.00 -12.29
C SER A 133 13.98 2.66 -11.95
N THR A 134 14.73 1.55 -12.02
CA THR A 134 14.40 0.20 -11.52
C THR A 134 13.03 0.10 -10.83
N GLY A 135 12.04 -0.54 -11.44
CA GLY A 135 10.67 -0.62 -10.92
C GLY A 135 10.66 -1.04 -9.45
N GLU A 136 9.96 -0.27 -8.62
CA GLU A 136 9.88 -0.48 -7.18
C GLU A 136 8.47 -0.92 -6.82
N VAL A 137 8.32 -2.19 -6.44
CA VAL A 137 7.14 -2.66 -5.73
C VAL A 137 7.37 -2.34 -4.26
N GLU A 138 6.70 -1.34 -3.74
CA GLU A 138 6.65 -1.08 -2.31
C GLU A 138 5.40 -1.72 -1.72
N VAL A 139 5.60 -2.57 -0.72
CA VAL A 139 4.54 -3.21 0.03
C VAL A 139 4.51 -2.57 1.40
N VAL A 140 3.49 -1.77 1.68
CA VAL A 140 3.29 -1.21 3.03
C VAL A 140 2.59 -2.28 3.85
N LEU A 141 3.38 -2.99 4.63
CA LEU A 141 2.93 -4.03 5.54
C LEU A 141 2.55 -3.40 6.87
N TRP A 142 1.32 -2.95 6.97
CA TRP A 142 0.60 -2.87 8.23
C TRP A 142 1.09 -3.86 9.30
N TRP A 143 1.70 -3.34 10.37
CA TRP A 143 2.06 -4.04 11.60
C TRP A 143 3.02 -5.21 11.48
N TYR A 144 4.31 -4.93 11.73
CA TYR A 144 5.21 -5.91 12.34
C TYR A 144 6.20 -5.20 13.25
N LEU A 145 5.84 -5.04 14.54
CA LEU A 145 6.77 -5.20 15.65
C LEU A 145 5.98 -5.24 16.98
N GLN A 146 5.32 -6.37 17.24
CA GLN A 146 5.21 -7.03 18.55
C GLN A 146 4.14 -8.12 18.47
N CYS A 147 4.61 -9.36 18.40
CA CYS A 147 3.85 -10.61 18.59
C CYS A 147 3.35 -10.78 20.04
N SER A 148 3.01 -9.69 20.73
CA SER A 148 2.53 -9.74 22.12
C SER A 148 1.01 -9.64 22.21
N PHE A 149 0.34 -9.24 21.13
CA PHE A 149 -1.12 -9.15 21.07
C PHE A 149 -1.71 -10.29 20.22
N ASN A 150 -1.82 -11.47 20.84
CA ASN A 150 -2.31 -12.71 20.21
C ASN A 150 -3.82 -12.73 19.94
N LEU A 151 -4.52 -11.63 20.20
CA LEU A 151 -5.99 -11.56 20.12
C LEU A 151 -6.52 -11.32 18.70
N TRP A 152 -5.64 -10.97 17.74
CA TRP A 152 -6.01 -10.70 16.34
C TRP A 152 -5.46 -11.76 15.39
N ILE A 153 -6.14 -12.91 15.40
CA ILE A 153 -5.67 -14.15 14.78
C ILE A 153 -5.59 -14.01 13.26
N ILE A 154 -6.66 -13.52 12.63
CA ILE A 154 -6.77 -13.42 11.17
C ILE A 154 -5.84 -12.32 10.66
N LYS A 155 -5.80 -11.17 11.35
CA LYS A 155 -4.85 -10.10 11.02
C LYS A 155 -3.41 -10.63 11.06
N ASN A 156 -3.00 -11.28 12.14
CA ASN A 156 -1.64 -11.75 12.32
C ASN A 156 -1.26 -12.73 11.19
N GLY A 157 -2.09 -13.74 10.94
CA GLY A 157 -1.86 -14.73 9.86
C GLY A 157 -1.65 -14.07 8.49
N ASN A 158 -2.49 -13.10 8.14
CA ASN A 158 -2.36 -12.35 6.89
C ASN A 158 -1.01 -11.63 6.79
N LYS A 159 -0.54 -10.98 7.87
CA LYS A 159 0.73 -10.25 7.84
C LYS A 159 1.95 -11.17 7.69
N TYR A 160 1.92 -12.37 8.27
CA TYR A 160 2.95 -13.38 8.01
C TYR A 160 2.96 -13.84 6.55
N ALA A 161 1.79 -14.08 5.96
CA ALA A 161 1.68 -14.46 4.55
C ALA A 161 2.29 -13.39 3.64
N VAL A 162 1.95 -12.11 3.88
CA VAL A 162 2.49 -11.02 3.06
C VAL A 162 3.99 -10.83 3.29
N MET A 163 4.49 -10.93 4.51
CA MET A 163 5.93 -10.91 4.80
C MET A 163 6.68 -12.01 4.04
N GLY A 164 6.15 -13.23 4.02
CA GLY A 164 6.71 -14.36 3.28
C GLY A 164 6.75 -14.09 1.78
N PHE A 165 5.65 -13.58 1.22
CA PHE A 165 5.55 -13.17 -0.18
C PHE A 165 6.58 -12.08 -0.53
N THR A 166 6.61 -10.98 0.22
CA THR A 166 7.51 -9.84 -0.04
C THR A 166 8.98 -10.23 0.04
N ARG A 167 9.37 -11.01 1.07
CA ARG A 167 10.75 -11.51 1.20
C ARG A 167 11.15 -12.43 0.04
N SER A 168 10.22 -13.28 -0.40
CA SER A 168 10.46 -14.19 -1.51
C SER A 168 10.60 -13.43 -2.83
N LEU A 169 9.67 -12.53 -3.14
CA LEU A 169 9.68 -11.76 -4.39
C LEU A 169 10.88 -10.79 -4.46
N GLY A 170 11.21 -10.14 -3.34
CA GLY A 170 12.34 -9.21 -3.22
C GLY A 170 13.71 -9.87 -2.98
N HIS A 171 13.79 -11.19 -2.96
CA HIS A 171 15.05 -11.90 -2.70
C HIS A 171 16.14 -11.46 -3.69
N PRO A 172 17.42 -11.29 -3.26
CA PRO A 172 18.49 -10.81 -4.14
C PRO A 172 18.66 -11.60 -5.45
N PHE A 173 18.35 -12.90 -5.43
CA PHE A 173 18.32 -13.73 -6.64
C PHE A 173 17.25 -13.26 -7.65
N ASN A 174 16.04 -12.98 -7.17
CA ASN A 174 14.95 -12.51 -8.01
C ASN A 174 15.24 -11.10 -8.52
N TYR A 175 15.72 -10.20 -7.65
CA TYR A 175 16.11 -8.85 -8.06
C TYR A 175 17.18 -8.85 -9.16
N LYS A 176 18.24 -9.67 -9.04
CA LYS A 176 19.28 -9.78 -10.06
C LYS A 176 18.73 -10.21 -11.43
N LYS A 177 17.68 -11.03 -11.43
CA LYS A 177 17.04 -11.51 -12.65
C LYS A 177 16.06 -10.48 -13.22
N THR A 178 15.17 -9.95 -12.40
CA THR A 178 14.03 -9.16 -12.85
C THR A 178 14.30 -7.66 -12.86
N GLY A 179 15.29 -7.18 -12.10
CA GLY A 179 15.55 -5.76 -11.91
C GLY A 179 14.49 -5.02 -11.07
N VAL A 180 13.49 -5.74 -10.55
CA VAL A 180 12.37 -5.17 -9.78
C VAL A 180 12.64 -5.29 -8.29
N ARG A 181 12.65 -4.17 -7.59
CA ARG A 181 12.83 -4.15 -6.13
C ARG A 181 11.50 -4.41 -5.44
N VAL A 182 11.53 -5.13 -4.33
CA VAL A 182 10.36 -5.32 -3.46
C VAL A 182 10.75 -5.01 -2.03
N ILE A 183 10.00 -4.11 -1.38
CA ILE A 183 10.27 -3.65 -0.01
C ILE A 183 9.02 -3.83 0.84
N ALA A 184 9.23 -4.12 2.12
CA ALA A 184 8.21 -4.18 3.15
C ALA A 184 8.42 -3.04 4.16
N ILE A 185 7.40 -2.22 4.42
CA ILE A 185 7.39 -1.29 5.56
C ILE A 185 6.47 -1.84 6.65
N CYS A 186 6.97 -1.98 7.88
CA CYS A 186 6.23 -2.54 9.01
C CYS A 186 6.02 -1.51 10.14
N PRO A 187 5.05 -0.58 10.02
CA PRO A 187 4.84 0.43 11.04
C PRO A 187 4.26 -0.18 12.33
N GLY A 188 4.54 0.46 13.46
CA GLY A 188 3.89 0.19 14.74
C GLY A 188 2.50 0.84 14.83
N PHE A 189 2.01 1.06 16.06
CA PHE A 189 0.74 1.73 16.28
C PHE A 189 0.74 3.12 15.66
N THR A 190 -0.19 3.35 14.74
CA THR A 190 -0.34 4.63 14.04
C THR A 190 -1.79 5.06 14.16
N GLU A 191 -2.02 6.33 14.46
CA GLU A 191 -3.35 6.88 14.67
C GLU A 191 -4.09 6.98 13.32
N ILE A 192 -5.13 6.16 13.14
CA ILE A 192 -5.80 5.99 11.84
C ILE A 192 -7.27 5.63 11.99
N ALA A 193 -8.06 5.87 10.95
CA ALA A 193 -9.48 5.53 10.89
C ALA A 193 -9.77 4.03 11.12
N LEU A 194 -8.86 3.11 10.76
CA LEU A 194 -9.03 1.67 11.01
C LEU A 194 -9.17 1.31 12.49
N LEU A 195 -8.61 2.13 13.40
CA LEU A 195 -8.73 1.96 14.85
C LEU A 195 -9.96 2.67 15.45
N THR A 196 -10.80 3.28 14.62
CA THR A 196 -12.04 3.97 15.06
C THR A 196 -13.33 3.19 14.76
N GLY A 197 -13.25 2.08 14.03
CA GLY A 197 -14.38 1.18 13.77
C GLY A 197 -14.76 0.31 14.98
N LYS A 198 -15.96 -0.31 14.99
CA LYS A 198 -16.38 -1.24 16.07
C LYS A 198 -16.35 -2.75 15.69
N PRO A 199 -15.30 -3.35 15.09
CA PRO A 199 -15.32 -4.80 14.82
C PRO A 199 -14.55 -5.70 15.83
N TRP A 200 -13.90 -5.17 16.87
CA TRP A 200 -13.07 -5.99 17.79
C TRP A 200 -13.79 -6.51 19.05
N ASP A 201 -15.06 -6.89 18.94
CA ASP A 201 -15.88 -7.33 20.09
C ASP A 201 -15.38 -8.61 20.78
N ILE A 202 -14.45 -9.35 20.17
CA ILE A 202 -13.90 -10.58 20.74
C ILE A 202 -12.94 -10.35 21.91
N HIS A 203 -12.33 -9.16 22.05
CA HIS A 203 -11.39 -8.82 23.14
C HIS A 203 -11.30 -7.31 23.40
N LYS A 204 -12.46 -6.63 23.46
CA LYS A 204 -12.52 -5.17 23.41
C LYS A 204 -11.79 -4.50 24.57
N GLU A 205 -11.94 -5.01 25.79
CA GLU A 205 -11.32 -4.44 26.99
C GLU A 205 -9.81 -4.63 26.99
N GLU A 206 -9.32 -5.84 26.66
CA GLU A 206 -7.89 -6.12 26.56
C GLU A 206 -7.24 -5.34 25.41
N SER A 207 -7.96 -5.19 24.29
CA SER A 207 -7.49 -4.41 23.12
C SER A 207 -7.36 -2.94 23.48
N GLN A 208 -8.35 -2.37 24.18
CA GLN A 208 -8.30 -0.98 24.63
C GLN A 208 -7.15 -0.74 25.61
N LYS A 209 -7.00 -1.61 26.61
CA LYS A 209 -5.89 -1.51 27.57
C LYS A 209 -4.52 -1.56 26.89
N TYR A 210 -4.34 -2.45 25.92
CA TYR A 210 -3.08 -2.54 25.18
C TYR A 210 -2.84 -1.34 24.25
N MET A 211 -3.90 -0.79 23.65
CA MET A 211 -3.82 0.44 22.85
C MET A 211 -3.39 1.65 23.69
N GLU A 212 -3.82 1.73 24.95
CA GLU A 212 -3.42 2.78 25.90
C GLU A 212 -1.96 2.61 26.38
N GLU A 213 -1.49 1.37 26.51
CA GLU A 213 -0.12 1.04 26.93
C GLU A 213 0.91 1.15 25.78
N ALA A 214 0.46 1.08 24.53
CA ALA A 214 1.32 1.15 23.36
C ALA A 214 1.72 2.59 23.01
N SER A 215 3.02 2.83 22.81
CA SER A 215 3.51 4.12 22.31
C SER A 215 3.04 4.34 20.86
N MET A 216 2.20 5.35 20.64
CA MET A 216 1.78 5.79 19.31
C MET A 216 2.99 6.32 18.54
N GLN A 217 3.19 5.82 17.32
CA GLN A 217 4.23 6.28 16.41
C GLN A 217 3.66 7.34 15.47
N GLU A 218 4.39 8.44 15.33
CA GLU A 218 4.19 9.36 14.20
C GLU A 218 4.74 8.71 12.92
N ILE A 219 4.02 8.88 11.81
CA ILE A 219 4.50 8.44 10.51
C ILE A 219 5.67 9.34 10.10
N ARG A 220 6.88 8.77 10.04
CA ARG A 220 8.06 9.39 9.44
C ARG A 220 8.47 8.55 8.23
N VAL A 221 8.01 8.95 7.04
CA VAL A 221 8.43 8.39 5.74
C VAL A 221 9.59 9.19 5.20
#